data_AF-A5H0J9-F1
#
_entry.id   AF-A5H0J9-F1
#
_cell.length_a   1.000
_cell.length_b   1.000
_cell.length_c   1.000
_cell.angle_alpha   90.00
_cell.angle_beta   90.00
_cell.angle_gamma   90.00
#
_symmetry.space_group_name_H-M   'P 1'
#
loop_
_entity.id
_entity.type
_entity.pdbx_description
1 polymer ?
#
loop_
_entity_poly.entity_id
_entity_poly.type
_entity_poly.pdbx_seq_one_letter_code
_entity_poly.pdbx_strand_id
1 'polypeptide(L)'
;FDQLHIVSERVHDVLHDCCKDEPGHFILPCAEEKLTDAIDATCEDYDPSSINPRIAHCCNQSYSMRRPCILAIQPDTEFMPPELDASNFHMGPELCTKDSKELLLSGKKLLYGVVRHKTTITEEQLKSISTKYHSMKEKCCAAEDQAACFTEEAPKLVAESAELVKA
;
A
#
# COMPACT_ATOMS: atom_id res chain seq x y z
N PHE A 1 3.39 8.57 -0.50
CA PHE A 1 2.54 7.76 0.39
C PHE A 1 1.10 8.24 0.28
N ASP A 2 0.82 9.52 0.56
CA ASP A 2 -0.54 10.06 0.62
C ASP A 2 -1.37 9.85 -0.65
N GLN A 3 -0.81 10.12 -1.84
CA GLN A 3 -1.51 9.90 -3.11
C GLN A 3 -1.94 8.44 -3.29
N LEU A 4 -1.02 7.48 -3.07
CA LEU A 4 -1.34 6.06 -3.21
C LEU A 4 -2.29 5.59 -2.09
N HIS A 5 -2.18 6.17 -0.89
CA HIS A 5 -3.11 5.88 0.19
C HIS A 5 -4.54 6.27 -0.21
N ILE A 6 -4.74 7.47 -0.78
CA ILE A 6 -6.05 7.92 -1.29
C ILE A 6 -6.58 6.97 -2.37
N VAL A 7 -5.74 6.55 -3.33
CA VAL A 7 -6.15 5.56 -4.35
C VAL A 7 -6.54 4.23 -3.70
N SER A 8 -5.79 3.76 -2.71
CA SER A 8 -6.10 2.53 -1.97
C SER A 8 -7.42 2.62 -1.20
N GLU A 9 -7.74 3.77 -0.59
CA GLU A 9 -9.03 3.97 0.08
C GLU A 9 -10.17 4.00 -0.94
N ARG A 10 -10.01 4.67 -2.09
CA ARG A 10 -11.03 4.65 -3.16
C ARG A 10 -11.34 3.24 -3.62
N VAL A 11 -10.31 2.44 -3.90
CA VAL A 11 -10.50 1.03 -4.30
C VAL A 11 -11.17 0.22 -3.18
N HIS A 12 -10.82 0.48 -1.91
CA HIS A 12 -11.49 -0.13 -0.77
C HIS A 12 -12.98 0.21 -0.74
N ASP A 13 -13.35 1.48 -0.89
CA ASP A 13 -14.74 1.94 -0.86
C ASP A 13 -15.56 1.30 -1.99
N VAL A 14 -14.99 1.20 -3.20
CA VAL A 14 -15.64 0.52 -4.33
C VAL A 14 -15.93 -0.95 -4.01
N LEU A 15 -14.93 -1.66 -3.47
CA LEU A 15 -15.09 -3.06 -3.09
C LEU A 15 -16.08 -3.23 -1.94
N HIS A 16 -16.04 -2.34 -0.95
CA HIS A 16 -16.96 -2.37 0.17
C HIS A 16 -18.40 -2.21 -0.33
N ASP A 17 -18.68 -1.16 -1.11
CA ASP A 17 -20.02 -0.88 -1.63
C ASP A 17 -20.54 -2.03 -2.50
N CYS A 18 -19.76 -2.46 -3.50
CA CYS A 18 -20.24 -3.46 -4.46
C CYS A 18 -20.32 -4.88 -3.88
N CYS A 19 -19.44 -5.27 -2.94
CA CYS A 19 -19.48 -6.63 -2.38
C CYS A 19 -20.49 -6.78 -1.23
N LYS A 20 -20.85 -5.68 -0.58
CA LYS A 20 -21.76 -5.68 0.57
C LYS A 20 -23.20 -5.40 0.18
N ASP A 21 -23.40 -4.43 -0.71
CA ASP A 21 -24.71 -3.82 -0.92
C ASP A 21 -25.41 -4.33 -2.19
N GLU A 22 -24.68 -4.97 -3.12
CA GLU A 22 -25.24 -5.46 -4.38
C GLU A 22 -25.57 -6.97 -4.37
N PRO A 23 -26.69 -7.38 -5.00
CA PRO A 23 -26.94 -8.79 -5.30
C PRO A 23 -25.84 -9.40 -6.17
N GLY A 24 -25.57 -10.69 -6.02
CA GLY A 24 -24.41 -11.35 -6.66
C GLY A 24 -24.24 -11.16 -8.18
N HIS A 25 -25.33 -10.92 -8.93
CA HIS A 25 -25.26 -10.67 -10.38
C HIS A 25 -24.95 -9.21 -10.76
N PHE A 26 -25.05 -8.27 -9.82
CA PHE A 26 -24.73 -6.85 -10.02
C PHE A 26 -23.35 -6.44 -9.51
N ILE A 27 -22.65 -7.32 -8.79
CA ILE A 27 -21.29 -7.05 -8.26
C ILE A 27 -20.33 -6.63 -9.38
N LEU A 28 -20.30 -7.37 -10.50
CA LEU A 28 -19.39 -7.08 -11.61
C LEU A 28 -19.72 -5.75 -12.32
N PRO A 29 -20.99 -5.48 -12.72
CA PRO A 29 -21.36 -4.16 -13.24
C PRO A 29 -21.04 -3.01 -12.28
N CYS A 30 -21.36 -3.14 -10.99
CA CYS A 30 -21.07 -2.13 -9.97
C CYS A 30 -19.56 -1.85 -9.87
N ALA A 31 -18.75 -2.90 -9.77
CA ALA A 31 -17.31 -2.76 -9.64
C ALA A 31 -16.69 -2.17 -10.90
N GLU A 32 -17.16 -2.56 -12.10
CA GLU A 32 -16.66 -2.04 -13.36
C GLU A 32 -16.91 -0.53 -13.52
N GLU A 33 -18.13 -0.08 -13.23
CA GLU A 33 -18.49 1.35 -13.28
C GLU A 33 -17.69 2.15 -12.25
N LYS A 34 -17.82 1.80 -10.96
CA LYS A 34 -17.21 2.55 -9.87
C LYS A 34 -15.67 2.53 -9.89
N LEU A 35 -15.03 1.43 -10.35
CA LEU A 35 -13.57 1.42 -10.52
C LEU A 35 -13.13 2.33 -11.66
N THR A 36 -13.90 2.43 -12.74
CA THR A 36 -13.57 3.31 -13.85
C THR A 36 -13.70 4.78 -13.42
N ASP A 37 -14.75 5.13 -12.68
CA ASP A 37 -14.91 6.46 -12.07
C ASP A 37 -13.75 6.79 -11.11
N ALA A 38 -13.33 5.83 -10.29
CA ALA A 38 -12.20 6.02 -9.37
C ALA A 38 -10.87 6.26 -10.10
N ILE A 39 -10.65 5.58 -11.23
CA ILE A 39 -9.47 5.79 -12.09
C ILE A 39 -9.54 7.18 -12.73
N ASP A 40 -10.70 7.58 -13.24
CA ASP A 40 -10.92 8.87 -13.86
C ASP A 40 -10.65 10.02 -12.90
N ALA A 41 -11.27 9.98 -11.71
CA ALA A 41 -11.02 10.97 -10.66
C ALA A 41 -9.53 11.03 -10.28
N THR A 42 -8.85 9.88 -10.22
CA THR A 42 -7.41 9.83 -9.91
C THR A 42 -6.55 10.47 -11.01
N CYS A 43 -6.93 10.30 -12.28
CA CYS A 43 -6.26 10.92 -13.42
C CYS A 43 -6.51 12.44 -13.49
N GLU A 44 -7.61 12.94 -12.91
CA GLU A 44 -7.93 14.38 -12.84
C GLU A 44 -7.30 15.06 -11.63
N ASP A 45 -7.29 14.41 -10.47
CA ASP A 45 -6.79 14.97 -9.21
C ASP A 45 -5.27 15.16 -9.19
N TYR A 46 -4.55 14.35 -9.96
CA TYR A 46 -3.09 14.35 -10.01
C TYR A 46 -2.61 14.42 -11.44
N ASP A 47 -1.56 15.20 -11.68
CA ASP A 47 -0.87 15.20 -12.97
C ASP A 47 -0.23 13.81 -13.21
N PRO A 48 -0.76 13.00 -14.14
CA PRO A 48 -0.26 11.64 -14.37
C PRO A 48 1.20 11.61 -14.83
N SER A 49 1.65 12.68 -15.49
CA SER A 49 3.01 12.80 -16.01
C SER A 49 4.06 12.98 -14.91
N SER A 50 3.63 13.49 -13.74
CA SER A 50 4.47 13.62 -12.55
C SER A 50 4.68 12.29 -11.81
N ILE A 51 3.87 11.27 -12.10
CA ILE A 51 3.86 9.98 -11.40
C ILE A 51 4.67 8.94 -12.17
N ASN A 52 4.24 8.63 -13.39
CA ASN A 52 4.84 7.60 -14.23
C ASN A 52 4.36 7.76 -15.69
N PRO A 53 5.24 7.72 -16.71
CA PRO A 53 4.84 7.80 -18.11
C PRO A 53 3.79 6.77 -18.54
N ARG A 54 3.79 5.56 -17.96
CA ARG A 54 2.79 4.51 -18.22
C ARG A 54 1.41 4.89 -17.67
N ILE A 55 1.37 5.52 -16.50
CA ILE A 55 0.12 6.03 -15.90
C ILE A 55 -0.42 7.18 -16.75
N ALA A 56 0.43 8.11 -17.17
CA ALA A 56 0.05 9.18 -18.09
C ALA A 56 -0.50 8.65 -19.43
N HIS A 57 0.14 7.62 -19.99
CA HIS A 57 -0.37 6.95 -21.18
C HIS A 57 -1.77 6.38 -20.95
N CYS A 58 -2.01 5.70 -19.83
CA CYS A 58 -3.31 5.10 -19.53
C CYS A 58 -4.40 6.13 -19.25
N CYS A 59 -4.11 7.22 -18.53
CA CYS A 59 -5.08 8.31 -18.31
C CYS A 59 -5.54 8.99 -19.61
N ASN A 60 -4.67 9.02 -20.63
CA ASN A 60 -4.96 9.56 -21.95
C ASN A 60 -5.69 8.57 -22.90
N GLN A 61 -5.94 7.34 -22.47
CA GLN A 61 -6.80 6.42 -23.22
C GLN A 61 -8.26 6.84 -23.16
N SER A 62 -9.08 6.31 -24.08
CA SER A 62 -10.53 6.46 -24.00
C SER A 62 -11.08 5.87 -22.71
N TYR A 63 -12.18 6.40 -22.19
CA TYR A 63 -12.85 5.96 -20.95
C TYR A 63 -12.88 4.43 -20.79
N SER A 64 -13.40 3.71 -21.80
CA SER A 64 -13.51 2.25 -21.80
C SER A 64 -12.18 1.49 -21.77
N MET A 65 -11.08 2.13 -22.17
CA MET A 65 -9.74 1.53 -22.26
C MET A 65 -8.83 1.89 -21.09
N ARG A 66 -9.19 2.89 -20.27
CA ARG A 66 -8.40 3.30 -19.09
C ARG A 66 -8.19 2.17 -18.11
N ARG A 67 -9.27 1.51 -17.67
CA ARG A 67 -9.22 0.40 -16.70
C ARG A 67 -8.40 -0.80 -17.24
N PRO A 68 -8.66 -1.35 -18.44
CA PRO A 68 -7.80 -2.38 -19.02
C PRO A 68 -6.33 -1.96 -19.14
N CYS A 69 -6.06 -0.71 -19.50
CA CYS A 69 -4.69 -0.19 -19.60
C CYS A 69 -3.98 -0.19 -18.24
N ILE A 70 -4.61 0.38 -17.20
CA ILE A 70 -4.05 0.44 -15.84
C ILE A 70 -3.77 -0.98 -15.31
N LEU A 71 -4.70 -1.92 -15.50
CA LEU A 71 -4.53 -3.31 -15.05
C LEU A 71 -3.42 -4.06 -15.80
N ALA A 72 -3.04 -3.60 -17.00
CA ALA A 72 -1.96 -4.19 -17.78
C ALA A 72 -0.57 -3.62 -17.43
N ILE A 73 -0.50 -2.56 -16.61
CA ILE A 73 0.77 -1.94 -16.22
C ILE A 73 1.64 -2.96 -15.47
N GLN A 74 2.84 -3.17 -16.01
CA GLN A 74 3.87 -3.96 -15.35
C GLN A 74 4.70 -3.09 -14.40
N PRO A 75 5.34 -3.70 -13.38
CA PRO A 75 6.29 -3.00 -12.53
C PRO A 75 7.28 -2.15 -13.33
N ASP A 76 7.55 -0.95 -12.84
CA ASP A 76 8.53 -0.07 -13.44
C ASP A 76 9.94 -0.53 -13.05
N THR A 77 10.68 -1.03 -14.04
CA THR A 77 12.06 -1.51 -13.89
C THR A 77 13.09 -0.40 -14.03
N GLU A 78 12.69 0.77 -14.53
CA GLU A 78 13.55 1.95 -14.68
C GLU A 78 13.46 2.89 -13.47
N PHE A 79 12.44 2.69 -12.62
CA PHE A 79 12.31 3.41 -11.36
C PHE A 79 13.54 3.20 -10.48
N MET A 80 14.17 4.30 -10.06
CA MET A 80 15.27 4.27 -9.11
C MET A 80 14.70 4.30 -7.68
N PRO A 81 14.72 3.16 -6.96
CA PRO A 81 14.08 3.07 -5.66
C PRO A 81 14.85 3.92 -4.62
N PRO A 82 14.14 4.64 -3.74
CA PRO A 82 14.77 5.27 -2.59
C PRO A 82 15.29 4.20 -1.61
N GLU A 83 16.25 4.56 -0.77
CA GLU A 83 16.66 3.72 0.36
C GLU A 83 15.51 3.57 1.38
N LEU A 84 15.46 2.40 2.03
CA LEU A 84 14.59 2.16 3.17
C LEU A 84 15.21 2.80 4.41
N ASP A 85 14.80 4.03 4.72
CA ASP A 85 15.16 4.68 5.97
C ASP A 85 14.16 4.32 7.08
N ALA A 86 14.66 3.70 8.15
CA ALA A 86 13.88 3.34 9.33
C ALA A 86 13.19 4.56 9.98
N SER A 87 13.78 5.75 9.87
CA SER A 87 13.23 6.99 10.43
C SER A 87 11.91 7.42 9.77
N ASN A 88 11.63 6.94 8.55
CA ASN A 88 10.39 7.23 7.82
C ASN A 88 9.20 6.37 8.29
N PHE A 89 9.44 5.37 9.14
CA PHE A 89 8.41 4.48 9.64
C PHE A 89 8.19 4.74 11.13
N HIS A 90 7.15 5.52 11.43
CA HIS A 90 6.71 5.74 12.80
C HIS A 90 6.04 4.46 13.32
N MET A 91 6.82 3.67 14.06
CA MET A 91 6.38 2.47 14.75
C MET A 91 6.74 2.59 16.23
N GLY A 92 5.84 3.13 17.03
CA GLY A 92 6.05 3.34 18.47
C GLY A 92 4.92 2.78 19.34
N PRO A 93 4.91 3.13 20.64
CA PRO A 93 3.93 2.66 21.63
C PRO A 93 2.46 2.95 21.25
N GLU A 94 2.21 3.94 20.40
CA GLU A 94 0.88 4.23 19.84
C GLU A 94 0.25 3.02 19.13
N LEU A 95 1.08 2.11 18.59
CA LEU A 95 0.61 0.87 17.97
C LEU A 95 -0.01 -0.12 18.97
N CYS A 96 0.23 0.06 20.27
CA CYS A 96 -0.36 -0.77 21.32
C CYS A 96 -1.76 -0.34 21.72
N THR A 97 -2.24 0.80 21.20
CA THR A 97 -3.61 1.24 21.40
C THR A 97 -4.59 0.36 20.62
N LYS A 98 -5.88 0.40 20.99
CA LYS A 98 -6.95 -0.30 20.25
C LYS A 98 -7.39 0.45 18.98
N ASP A 99 -6.69 1.53 18.60
CA ASP A 99 -7.02 2.26 17.37
C ASP A 99 -6.55 1.46 16.15
N SER A 100 -7.49 0.82 15.48
CA SER A 100 -7.23 0.03 14.29
C SER A 100 -6.75 0.88 13.12
N LYS A 101 -7.04 2.19 13.10
CA LYS A 101 -6.67 3.10 12.02
C LYS A 101 -5.18 3.40 12.04
N GLU A 102 -4.64 3.74 13.20
CA GLU A 102 -3.19 3.99 13.34
C GLU A 102 -2.37 2.74 13.05
N LEU A 103 -2.85 1.58 13.50
CA LEU A 103 -2.24 0.28 13.19
C LEU A 103 -2.21 0.01 11.68
N LEU A 104 -3.34 0.24 11.01
CA LEU A 104 -3.46 0.05 9.57
C LEU A 104 -2.56 1.04 8.81
N LEU A 105 -2.50 2.30 9.25
CA LEU A 105 -1.72 3.33 8.61
C LEU A 105 -0.22 3.05 8.70
N SER A 106 0.28 2.68 9.88
CA SER A 106 1.69 2.27 10.07
C SER A 106 2.06 1.08 9.20
N GLY A 107 1.23 0.03 9.19
CA GLY A 107 1.43 -1.14 8.32
C GLY A 107 1.43 -0.78 6.83
N LYS A 108 0.50 0.07 6.39
CA LYS A 108 0.45 0.60 5.01
C LYS A 108 1.70 1.41 4.66
N LYS A 109 2.22 2.24 5.58
CA LYS A 109 3.45 3.00 5.37
C LYS A 109 4.64 2.07 5.16
N LEU A 110 4.81 1.07 6.03
CA LEU A 110 5.87 0.06 5.88
C LEU A 110 5.76 -0.67 4.55
N LEU A 111 4.57 -1.20 4.23
CA LEU A 111 4.31 -1.91 2.98
C LEU A 111 4.67 -1.04 1.76
N TYR A 112 4.21 0.21 1.74
CA TYR A 112 4.51 1.16 0.66
C TYR A 112 6.01 1.44 0.55
N GLY A 113 6.69 1.64 1.67
CA GLY A 113 8.13 1.85 1.70
C GLY A 113 8.87 0.68 1.08
N VAL A 114 8.52 -0.55 1.47
CA VAL A 114 9.16 -1.77 0.98
C VAL A 114 8.87 -2.00 -0.51
N VAL A 115 7.62 -1.83 -0.96
CA VAL A 115 7.26 -1.95 -2.39
C VAL A 115 7.93 -0.87 -3.25
N ARG A 116 8.11 0.34 -2.74
CA ARG A 116 8.91 1.36 -3.44
C ARG A 116 10.39 1.03 -3.47
N HIS A 117 10.92 0.38 -2.44
CA HIS A 117 12.31 -0.05 -2.41
C HIS A 117 12.59 -1.18 -3.41
N LYS A 118 11.61 -2.07 -3.59
CA LYS A 118 11.68 -3.18 -4.54
C LYS A 118 10.32 -3.37 -5.22
N THR A 119 10.23 -3.04 -6.51
CA THR A 119 8.97 -3.11 -7.27
C THR A 119 8.59 -4.54 -7.69
N THR A 120 9.45 -5.53 -7.48
CA THR A 120 9.26 -6.94 -7.87
C THR A 120 9.18 -7.88 -6.67
N ILE A 121 8.47 -7.47 -5.61
CA ILE A 121 8.30 -8.28 -4.39
C ILE A 121 7.30 -9.41 -4.63
N THR A 122 7.57 -10.58 -4.06
CA THR A 122 6.67 -11.74 -4.08
C THR A 122 5.64 -11.70 -2.95
N GLU A 123 4.52 -12.40 -3.13
CA GLU A 123 3.51 -12.56 -2.07
C GLU A 123 4.08 -13.19 -0.79
N GLU A 124 5.04 -14.13 -0.94
CA GLU A 124 5.70 -14.77 0.20
C GLU A 124 6.58 -13.80 0.99
N GLN A 125 7.33 -12.92 0.30
CA GLN A 125 8.11 -11.86 0.93
C GLN A 125 7.18 -10.88 1.68
N LEU A 126 6.07 -10.46 1.07
CA LEU A 126 5.07 -9.59 1.72
C LEU A 126 4.46 -10.23 2.96
N LYS A 127 4.12 -11.52 2.88
CA LYS A 127 3.57 -12.28 4.01
C LYS A 127 4.58 -12.35 5.15
N SER A 128 5.84 -12.64 4.84
CA SER A 128 6.94 -12.69 5.82
C SER A 128 7.12 -11.34 6.53
N ILE A 129 7.18 -10.23 5.79
CA ILE A 129 7.26 -8.87 6.36
C ILE A 129 6.06 -8.59 7.26
N SER A 130 4.85 -8.91 6.80
CA SER A 130 3.61 -8.70 7.55
C SER A 130 3.59 -9.50 8.86
N THR A 131 4.05 -10.75 8.84
CA THR A 131 4.19 -11.58 10.04
C THR A 131 5.19 -10.99 11.01
N LYS A 132 6.38 -10.59 10.53
CA LYS A 132 7.41 -9.96 11.38
C LYS A 132 6.92 -8.65 12.01
N TYR A 133 6.20 -7.82 11.26
CA TYR A 133 5.57 -6.60 11.79
C TYR A 133 4.60 -6.91 12.94
N HIS A 134 3.74 -7.92 12.77
CA HIS A 134 2.81 -8.34 13.83
C HIS A 134 3.55 -8.89 15.05
N SER A 135 4.57 -9.75 14.86
CA SER A 135 5.36 -10.31 15.95
C SER A 135 6.12 -9.23 16.72
N MET A 136 6.72 -8.25 16.04
CA MET A 136 7.35 -7.09 16.67
C MET A 136 6.35 -6.33 17.53
N LYS A 137 5.17 -6.02 16.99
CA LYS A 137 4.12 -5.32 17.73
C LYS A 137 3.72 -6.09 18.98
N GLU A 138 3.41 -7.38 18.86
CA GLU A 138 3.01 -8.23 19.99
C GLU A 138 4.10 -8.25 21.08
N LYS A 139 5.35 -8.45 20.68
CA LYS A 139 6.52 -8.42 21.57
C LYS A 139 6.63 -7.08 22.30
N CYS A 140 6.62 -5.96 21.57
CA CYS A 140 6.84 -4.64 22.18
C CYS A 140 5.65 -4.13 22.98
N CYS A 141 4.43 -4.50 22.63
CA CYS A 141 3.26 -4.14 23.44
C CYS A 141 3.17 -4.92 24.76
N ALA A 142 3.80 -6.10 24.83
CA ALA A 142 3.92 -6.88 26.07
C ALA A 142 5.13 -6.49 26.93
N ALA A 143 6.01 -5.62 26.44
CA ALA A 143 7.21 -5.18 27.18
C ALA A 143 6.87 -4.18 28.29
N GLU A 144 7.67 -4.18 29.36
CA GLU A 144 7.56 -3.22 30.47
C GLU A 144 7.84 -1.78 29.99
N ASP A 145 8.87 -1.61 29.16
CA ASP A 145 9.17 -0.36 28.45
C ASP A 145 8.88 -0.53 26.95
N GLN A 146 7.65 -0.18 26.56
CA GLN A 146 7.20 -0.25 25.17
C GLN A 146 8.02 0.66 24.25
N ALA A 147 8.37 1.86 24.72
CA ALA A 147 9.08 2.86 23.93
C ALA A 147 10.51 2.42 23.61
N ALA A 148 11.21 1.89 24.61
CA ALA A 148 12.54 1.32 24.41
C ALA A 148 12.50 0.11 23.46
N CYS A 149 11.51 -0.78 23.60
CA CYS A 149 11.38 -1.93 22.70
C CYS A 149 11.18 -1.52 21.25
N PHE A 150 10.26 -0.60 20.96
CA PHE A 150 10.05 -0.13 19.58
C PHE A 150 11.26 0.59 19.01
N THR A 151 11.98 1.38 19.82
CA THR A 151 13.22 2.05 19.41
C THR A 151 14.28 1.04 18.96
N GLU A 152 14.32 -0.14 19.58
CA GLU A 152 15.25 -1.21 19.23
C GLU A 152 14.76 -2.07 18.05
N GLU A 153 13.49 -2.47 18.05
CA GLU A 153 12.98 -3.49 17.13
C GLU A 153 12.48 -2.94 15.79
N ALA A 154 11.96 -1.70 15.76
CA ALA A 154 11.46 -1.10 14.52
C ALA A 154 12.56 -0.93 13.45
N PRO A 155 13.76 -0.42 13.78
CA PRO A 155 14.85 -0.36 12.79
C PRO A 155 15.31 -1.74 12.32
N LYS A 156 15.31 -2.76 13.21
CA LYS A 156 15.63 -4.14 12.83
C LYS A 156 14.64 -4.68 11.81
N LEU A 157 13.34 -4.48 12.04
CA LEU A 157 12.30 -4.90 11.10
C LEU A 157 12.49 -4.28 9.71
N VAL A 158 12.80 -2.98 9.65
CA VAL A 158 13.03 -2.28 8.38
C VAL A 158 14.27 -2.83 7.67
N ALA A 159 15.37 -3.03 8.39
CA ALA A 159 16.60 -3.59 7.82
C ALA A 159 16.39 -5.03 7.31
N GLU A 160 15.74 -5.88 8.11
CA GLU A 160 15.42 -7.24 7.70
C GLU A 160 14.47 -7.28 6.50
N SER A 161 13.51 -6.35 6.42
CA SER A 161 12.62 -6.23 5.28
C SER A 161 13.38 -5.84 4.02
N ALA A 162 14.33 -4.91 4.13
CA ALA A 162 15.20 -4.50 3.02
C ALA A 162 16.05 -5.68 2.51
N GLU A 163 16.66 -6.46 3.41
CA GLU A 163 17.44 -7.64 3.03
C GLU A 163 16.56 -8.73 2.39
N LEU A 164 15.38 -8.97 2.95
CA LEU A 164 14.48 -10.00 2.44
C LEU A 164 14.05 -9.74 0.98
N VAL A 165 13.86 -8.47 0.59
CA VAL A 165 13.41 -8.10 -0.76
C VAL A 165 14.56 -7.92 -1.75
N LYS A 166 15.82 -7.99 -1.29
CA LYS A 166 17.00 -8.06 -2.18
C LYS A 166 17.21 -9.47 -2.74
N ALA A 167 16.86 -10.49 -1.96
CA ALA A 167 16.94 -11.91 -2.35
C ALA A 167 15.93 -12.26 -3.45
#